data_AF-A0A951S268-F1
#
_entry.id   AF-A0A951S268-F1
#
_cell.length_a   1.000
_cell.length_b   1.000
_cell.length_c   1.000
_cell.angle_alpha   90.00
_cell.angle_beta   90.00
_cell.angle_gamma   90.00
#
_symmetry.space_group_name_H-M   'P 1'
#
loop_
_entity.id
_entity.type
_entity.pdbx_description
1 polymer ?
#
loop_
_entity_poly.entity_id
_entity_poly.type
_entity_poly.pdbx_seq_one_letter_code
_entity_poly.pdbx_strand_id
1 'polypeptide(L)'
;MNNKNLKPLAVIFFVSGLWDSTAAIMYFFFIGTNRIISNPPIDPFFSIFLGTFFVCFAYLQFLSAFNIKRYSFNVGCLIIGRLLYVIQLYVFMIFVRNFPTTFWFTGILDGLFVFLYLLFAVRGGLSISDLLLPKINREV
;
A
#
# COMPACT_ATOMS: atom_id res chain seq x y z
N MET A 1 -11.30 27.43 14.25
CA MET A 1 -11.59 26.01 14.58
C MET A 1 -11.16 25.15 13.41
N ASN A 2 -10.07 24.38 13.56
CA ASN A 2 -9.53 23.62 12.44
C ASN A 2 -10.47 22.44 12.13
N ASN A 3 -11.14 22.46 10.98
CA ASN A 3 -12.07 21.41 10.55
C ASN A 3 -11.27 20.12 10.30
N LYS A 4 -11.05 19.35 11.37
CA LYS A 4 -10.48 18.00 11.31
C LYS A 4 -11.38 17.16 10.41
N ASN A 5 -10.96 16.99 9.16
CA ASN A 5 -11.73 16.29 8.14
C ASN A 5 -10.91 15.11 7.61
N LEU A 6 -11.43 13.91 7.84
CA LEU A 6 -10.81 12.66 7.38
C LEU A 6 -11.28 12.24 5.98
N LYS A 7 -12.21 12.95 5.36
CA LYS A 7 -12.69 12.63 4.00
C LYS A 7 -11.56 12.57 2.98
N PRO A 8 -10.58 13.51 2.95
CA PRO A 8 -9.46 13.40 2.01
C PRO A 8 -8.65 12.11 2.23
N LEU A 9 -8.40 11.73 3.49
CA LEU A 9 -7.71 10.48 3.81
C LEU A 9 -8.50 9.27 3.29
N ALA A 10 -9.82 9.23 3.53
CA ALA A 10 -10.69 8.15 3.06
C ALA A 10 -10.68 8.02 1.53
N VAL A 11 -10.76 9.14 0.80
CA VAL A 11 -10.73 9.15 -0.66
C VAL A 11 -9.40 8.63 -1.18
N ILE A 12 -8.28 9.10 -0.64
CA ILE A 12 -6.95 8.64 -1.07
C ILE A 12 -6.76 7.16 -0.72
N PHE A 13 -7.25 6.71 0.44
CA PHE A 13 -7.21 5.30 0.82
C PHE A 13 -8.01 4.42 -0.15
N PHE A 14 -9.19 4.89 -0.57
CA PHE A 14 -10.00 4.21 -1.58
C PHE A 14 -9.29 4.16 -2.94
N VAL A 15 -8.76 5.30 -3.42
CA VAL A 15 -8.06 5.38 -4.71
C VAL A 15 -6.81 4.49 -4.72
N SER A 16 -6.09 4.42 -3.61
CA SER A 16 -4.97 3.48 -3.47
C SER A 16 -5.41 2.02 -3.49
N GLY A 17 -6.64 1.70 -3.08
CA GLY A 17 -7.23 0.37 -3.26
C GLY A 17 -7.47 0.03 -4.73
N LEU A 18 -7.82 1.02 -5.57
CA LEU A 18 -7.89 0.83 -7.03
C LEU A 18 -6.50 0.55 -7.61
N TRP A 19 -5.48 1.24 -7.09
CA TRP A 19 -4.09 0.97 -7.46
C TRP A 19 -3.67 -0.45 -7.10
N ASP A 20 -3.95 -0.93 -5.88
CA ASP A 20 -3.63 -2.31 -5.50
C ASP A 20 -4.42 -3.33 -6.34
N SER A 21 -5.67 -3.04 -6.69
CA SER A 21 -6.44 -3.88 -7.62
C SER A 21 -5.77 -3.96 -8.99
N THR A 22 -5.23 -2.84 -9.48
CA THR A 22 -4.48 -2.76 -10.74
C THR A 22 -3.18 -3.55 -10.63
N ALA A 23 -2.44 -3.41 -9.52
CA ALA A 23 -1.24 -4.19 -9.24
C ALA A 23 -1.55 -5.70 -9.22
N ALA A 24 -2.65 -6.12 -8.60
CA ALA A 24 -3.08 -7.51 -8.62
C ALA A 24 -3.24 -8.06 -10.06
N ILE A 25 -3.91 -7.29 -10.93
CA ILE A 25 -4.06 -7.64 -12.35
C ILE A 25 -2.69 -7.74 -13.03
N MET A 26 -1.76 -6.82 -12.75
CA MET A 26 -0.39 -6.88 -13.26
C MET A 26 0.32 -8.17 -12.84
N TYR A 27 0.20 -8.55 -11.56
CA TYR A 27 0.81 -9.75 -11.02
C TYR A 27 0.20 -11.05 -11.59
N PHE A 28 -1.12 -11.09 -11.80
CA PHE A 28 -1.78 -12.25 -12.38
C PHE A 28 -1.48 -12.46 -13.87
N PHE A 29 -1.45 -11.38 -14.66
CA PHE A 29 -1.49 -11.50 -16.12
C PHE A 29 -0.26 -10.97 -16.86
N PHE A 30 0.61 -10.21 -16.21
CA PHE A 30 1.75 -9.55 -16.87
C PHE A 30 3.10 -9.92 -16.26
N ILE A 31 3.15 -10.24 -14.96
CA ILE A 31 4.39 -10.62 -14.26
C ILE A 31 4.53 -12.15 -14.16
N GLY A 32 3.45 -12.87 -13.82
CA GLY A 32 3.50 -14.32 -13.59
C GLY A 32 3.44 -15.18 -14.86
N THR A 33 2.89 -14.64 -15.95
CA THR A 33 2.69 -15.34 -17.22
C THR A 33 3.82 -15.02 -18.19
N ASN A 34 4.69 -16.01 -18.47
CA ASN A 34 5.74 -15.98 -19.50
C ASN A 34 6.84 -14.90 -19.38
N ARG A 35 6.75 -13.94 -18.45
CA ARG A 35 7.86 -13.06 -18.08
C ARG A 35 8.60 -13.67 -16.90
N ILE A 36 9.61 -14.49 -17.20
CA ILE A 36 10.61 -14.83 -16.20
C ILE A 36 11.35 -13.51 -15.89
N ILE A 37 11.06 -12.86 -14.76
CA ILE A 37 12.06 -11.99 -14.15
C ILE A 37 13.19 -12.95 -13.82
N SER A 38 14.20 -13.03 -14.68
CA SER A 38 15.28 -14.01 -14.56
C SER A 38 16.32 -13.59 -13.53
N ASN A 39 16.22 -12.36 -13.03
CA ASN A 39 17.14 -11.84 -12.05
C ASN A 39 16.48 -10.80 -11.11
N PRO A 40 16.11 -11.17 -9.87
CA PRO A 40 16.11 -12.53 -9.33
C PRO A 40 15.00 -13.40 -9.96
N PRO A 41 15.21 -14.71 -10.17
CA PRO A 41 14.19 -15.62 -10.67
C PRO A 41 12.95 -15.59 -9.77
N ILE A 42 11.80 -15.21 -10.34
CA ILE A 42 10.51 -15.29 -9.66
C ILE A 42 9.73 -16.47 -10.24
N ASP A 43 9.35 -17.40 -9.37
CA ASP A 43 8.41 -18.47 -9.71
C ASP A 43 7.03 -17.85 -9.99
N PRO A 44 6.34 -18.23 -11.08
CA PRO A 44 4.96 -17.80 -11.37
C PRO A 44 4.00 -17.94 -10.19
N PHE A 45 4.19 -18.95 -9.33
CA PHE A 45 3.44 -19.13 -8.10
C PHE A 45 3.51 -17.89 -7.18
N PHE A 46 4.70 -17.33 -6.97
CA PHE A 46 4.88 -16.14 -6.13
C PHE A 46 4.21 -14.91 -6.73
N SER A 47 4.17 -14.82 -8.06
CA SER A 47 3.46 -13.72 -8.74
C SER A 47 1.95 -13.80 -8.50
N ILE A 48 1.35 -14.99 -8.65
CA ILE A 48 -0.08 -15.19 -8.38
C ILE A 48 -0.38 -14.96 -6.90
N PHE A 49 0.44 -15.52 -6.01
CA PHE A 49 0.28 -15.37 -4.57
C PHE A 49 0.32 -13.90 -4.13
N LEU A 50 1.25 -13.12 -4.67
CA LEU A 50 1.35 -11.69 -4.38
C LEU A 50 0.17 -10.90 -4.96
N GLY A 51 -0.31 -11.27 -6.16
CA GLY A 51 -1.54 -10.75 -6.73
C GLY A 51 -2.75 -10.93 -5.81
N THR A 52 -2.89 -12.10 -5.17
CA THR A 52 -3.96 -12.35 -4.19
C THR A 52 -3.86 -11.44 -2.97
N PHE A 53 -2.65 -11.18 -2.45
CA PHE A 53 -2.48 -10.21 -1.36
C PHE A 53 -2.91 -8.80 -1.74
N PHE A 54 -2.59 -8.35 -2.96
CA PHE A 54 -3.04 -7.05 -3.44
C PHE A 54 -4.57 -6.95 -3.53
N VAL A 55 -5.26 -8.03 -3.93
CA VAL A 55 -6.74 -8.07 -3.87
C VAL A 55 -7.24 -7.95 -2.43
N CYS A 56 -6.63 -8.66 -1.48
CA CYS A 56 -6.99 -8.55 -0.06
C CYS A 56 -6.78 -7.12 0.48
N PHE A 57 -5.65 -6.49 0.13
CA PHE A 57 -5.36 -5.11 0.54
C PHE A 57 -6.32 -4.10 -0.10
N ALA A 58 -6.66 -4.27 -1.38
CA ALA A 58 -7.66 -3.45 -2.06
C ALA A 58 -9.02 -3.55 -1.37
N TYR A 59 -9.46 -4.77 -1.06
CA TYR A 59 -10.72 -5.01 -0.36
C TYR A 59 -10.74 -4.33 1.02
N LEU A 60 -9.66 -4.48 1.80
CA LEU A 60 -9.52 -3.80 3.10
C LEU A 60 -9.54 -2.28 2.95
N GLN A 61 -8.90 -1.72 1.91
CA GLN A 61 -8.92 -0.29 1.63
C GLN A 61 -10.32 0.22 1.33
N PHE A 62 -11.05 -0.45 0.44
CA PHE A 62 -12.41 -0.05 0.08
C PHE A 62 -13.33 -0.03 1.29
N LEU A 63 -13.34 -1.10 2.09
CA LEU A 63 -14.18 -1.17 3.28
C LEU A 63 -13.77 -0.16 4.35
N SER A 64 -12.47 0.01 4.57
CA SER A 64 -11.96 0.94 5.57
C SER A 64 -12.23 2.40 5.20
N ALA A 65 -12.26 2.75 3.92
CA ALA A 65 -12.51 4.10 3.46
C ALA A 65 -13.87 4.65 3.92
N PHE A 66 -14.90 3.80 3.99
CA PHE A 66 -16.23 4.20 4.46
C PHE A 66 -16.28 4.54 5.96
N ASN A 67 -15.33 4.04 6.76
CA ASN A 67 -15.20 4.39 8.17
C ASN A 67 -13.72 4.52 8.59
N ILE A 68 -13.02 5.44 7.93
CA ILE A 68 -11.56 5.57 8.04
C ILE A 68 -11.08 5.89 9.46
N LYS A 69 -11.92 6.52 10.28
CA LYS A 69 -11.60 6.81 11.69
C LYS A 69 -11.52 5.53 12.52
N ARG A 70 -12.45 4.59 12.32
CA ARG A 70 -12.45 3.29 13.02
C ARG A 70 -11.29 2.41 12.54
N TYR A 71 -10.97 2.48 11.25
CA TYR A 71 -9.98 1.65 10.60
C TYR A 71 -8.65 2.37 10.35
N SER A 72 -8.31 3.37 11.17
CA SER A 72 -7.06 4.13 11.05
C SER A 72 -5.82 3.23 11.17
N PHE A 73 -5.93 2.13 11.93
CA PHE A 73 -4.89 1.12 12.03
C PHE A 73 -4.57 0.47 10.67
N ASN A 74 -5.57 0.21 9.82
CA ASN A 74 -5.34 -0.34 8.49
C ASN A 74 -4.55 0.63 7.59
N VAL A 75 -4.76 1.95 7.79
CA VAL A 75 -3.96 2.99 7.11
C VAL A 75 -2.50 2.89 7.56
N GLY A 76 -2.24 2.74 8.86
CA GLY A 76 -0.89 2.55 9.39
C GLY A 76 -0.22 1.28 8.89
N CYS A 77 -0.93 0.15 8.86
CA CYS A 77 -0.41 -1.10 8.29
C CYS A 77 0.03 -0.92 6.83
N LEU A 78 -0.78 -0.23 6.02
CA LEU A 78 -0.46 0.02 4.62
C LEU A 78 0.69 1.01 4.44
N ILE A 79 0.82 2.01 5.31
CA ILE A 79 2.00 2.90 5.32
C ILE A 79 3.28 2.07 5.51
N ILE A 80 3.31 1.19 6.51
CA ILE A 80 4.48 0.34 6.77
C ILE A 80 4.77 -0.58 5.59
N GLY A 81 3.75 -1.29 5.09
CA GLY A 81 3.89 -2.22 3.98
C GLY A 81 4.43 -1.54 2.72
N ARG A 82 3.87 -0.37 2.35
CA ARG A 82 4.34 0.39 1.18
C ARG A 82 5.74 0.95 1.39
N LEU A 83 6.11 1.43 2.58
CA LEU A 83 7.47 1.89 2.85
C LEU A 83 8.49 0.76 2.69
N LEU A 84 8.20 -0.43 3.24
CA LEU A 84 9.05 -1.60 3.09
C LEU A 84 9.23 -1.96 1.61
N TYR A 85 8.13 -1.98 0.85
CA TYR A 85 8.18 -2.22 -0.59
C TYR A 85 9.03 -1.20 -1.35
N VAL A 86 8.79 0.10 -1.13
CA VAL A 86 9.48 1.20 -1.83
C VAL A 86 10.98 1.16 -1.54
N ILE A 87 11.35 0.98 -0.26
CA ILE A 87 12.77 0.87 0.15
C ILE A 87 13.40 -0.35 -0.51
N GLN A 88 12.76 -1.52 -0.42
CA GLN A 88 13.27 -2.74 -1.02
C GLN A 88 13.44 -2.59 -2.53
N LEU A 89 12.45 -2.02 -3.23
CA LEU A 89 12.49 -1.83 -4.68
C LEU A 89 13.72 -1.00 -5.10
N TYR A 90 13.92 0.17 -4.48
CA TYR A 90 15.02 1.05 -4.85
C TYR A 90 16.39 0.51 -4.41
N VAL A 91 16.47 -0.17 -3.26
CA VAL A 91 17.70 -0.88 -2.86
C VAL A 91 18.07 -1.92 -3.92
N PHE A 92 17.13 -2.74 -4.38
CA PHE A 92 17.42 -3.74 -5.41
C PHE A 92 17.78 -3.09 -6.76
N MET A 93 17.10 -2.02 -7.16
CA MET A 93 17.43 -1.30 -8.38
C MET A 93 18.85 -0.70 -8.39
N ILE A 94 19.35 -0.25 -7.23
CA ILE A 94 20.68 0.37 -7.11
C ILE A 94 21.78 -0.69 -6.98
N PHE A 95 21.56 -1.73 -6.17
CA PHE A 95 22.61 -2.65 -5.75
C PHE A 95 22.63 -3.99 -6.52
N VAL A 96 21.55 -4.38 -7.20
CA VAL A 96 21.49 -5.63 -7.96
C VAL A 96 21.72 -5.37 -9.45
N ARG A 97 22.81 -5.91 -9.98
CA ARG A 97 23.14 -5.80 -11.41
C ARG A 97 22.04 -6.44 -12.26
N ASN A 98 21.60 -5.73 -13.29
CA ASN A 98 20.55 -6.15 -14.23
C ASN A 98 19.14 -6.30 -13.59
N PHE A 99 18.88 -5.68 -12.44
CA PHE A 99 17.52 -5.63 -11.91
C PHE A 99 16.60 -4.86 -12.88
N PRO A 100 15.39 -5.36 -13.15
CA PRO A 100 14.47 -4.73 -14.09
C PRO A 100 14.07 -3.33 -13.61
N THR A 101 14.47 -2.30 -14.36
CA THR A 101 14.09 -0.91 -14.07
C THR A 101 12.63 -0.64 -14.36
N THR A 102 11.93 -1.52 -15.09
CA THR A 102 10.54 -1.35 -15.55
C THR A 102 9.55 -1.05 -14.43
N PHE A 103 9.85 -1.45 -13.18
CA PHE A 103 8.98 -1.27 -12.02
C PHE A 103 9.24 0.03 -11.24
N TRP A 104 10.16 0.91 -11.67
CA TRP A 104 10.53 2.11 -10.89
C TRP A 104 9.33 3.01 -10.53
N PHE A 105 8.37 3.11 -11.44
CA PHE A 105 7.20 3.96 -11.28
C PHE A 105 6.26 3.50 -10.17
N THR A 106 6.22 2.19 -9.85
CA THR A 106 5.37 1.67 -8.77
C THR A 106 5.88 2.19 -7.42
N GLY A 107 7.20 2.26 -7.24
CA GLY A 107 7.82 2.86 -6.06
C GLY A 107 7.48 4.35 -5.87
N ILE A 108 7.37 5.11 -6.97
CA ILE A 108 6.94 6.51 -6.92
C ILE A 108 5.47 6.62 -6.50
N LEU A 109 4.59 5.83 -7.11
CA LEU A 109 3.16 5.84 -6.80
C LEU A 109 2.91 5.44 -5.34
N ASP A 110 3.55 4.37 -4.87
CA ASP A 110 3.41 3.91 -3.48
C ASP A 110 4.02 4.91 -2.49
N GLY A 111 5.15 5.53 -2.83
CA GLY A 111 5.73 6.62 -2.05
C GLY A 111 4.80 7.84 -1.97
N LEU A 112 4.14 8.19 -3.06
CA LEU A 112 3.16 9.27 -3.10
C LEU A 112 1.94 8.95 -2.22
N PHE A 113 1.41 7.73 -2.28
CA PHE A 113 0.31 7.31 -1.40
C PHE A 113 0.70 7.38 0.07
N VAL A 114 1.89 6.88 0.45
CA VAL A 114 2.41 7.01 1.82
C VAL A 114 2.48 8.46 2.25
N PHE A 115 3.04 9.34 1.41
CA PHE A 115 3.11 10.77 1.71
C PHE A 115 1.73 11.38 1.93
N LEU A 116 0.78 11.10 1.04
CA LEU A 116 -0.59 11.62 1.13
C LEU A 116 -1.33 11.06 2.35
N TYR A 117 -1.11 9.79 2.72
CA TYR A 117 -1.66 9.20 3.93
C TYR A 117 -1.20 9.92 5.17
N LEU A 118 0.11 10.14 5.32
CA LEU A 118 0.66 10.87 6.46
C LEU A 118 0.13 12.31 6.49
N LEU A 119 0.15 13.00 5.35
CA LEU A 119 -0.35 14.37 5.24
C LEU A 119 -1.82 14.49 5.66
N PHE A 120 -2.70 13.64 5.12
CA PHE A 120 -4.13 13.72 5.39
C PHE A 120 -4.52 13.10 6.74
N ALA A 121 -3.75 12.15 7.28
CA ALA A 121 -3.94 11.67 8.64
C ALA A 121 -3.64 12.77 9.66
N VAL A 122 -2.49 13.45 9.53
CA VAL A 122 -2.12 14.57 10.42
C VAL A 122 -3.10 15.73 10.29
N ARG A 123 -3.46 16.13 9.05
CA ARG A 123 -4.48 17.18 8.82
C ARG A 123 -5.87 16.79 9.34
N GLY A 124 -6.21 15.51 9.26
CA GLY A 124 -7.44 14.94 9.80
C GLY A 124 -7.46 14.81 11.32
N GLY A 125 -6.34 15.09 11.99
CA GLY A 125 -6.20 15.05 13.45
C GLY A 125 -6.01 13.66 14.03
N LEU A 126 -5.55 12.69 13.22
CA LEU A 126 -5.05 11.40 13.70
C LEU A 126 -3.60 11.56 14.18
N SER A 127 -3.31 11.00 15.35
CA SER A 127 -1.96 10.86 15.87
C SER A 127 -1.28 9.63 15.26
N ILE A 128 0.06 9.58 15.35
CA ILE A 128 0.83 8.40 14.95
C ILE A 128 0.37 7.15 15.73
N SER A 129 0.03 7.30 17.02
CA SER A 129 -0.53 6.20 17.82
C SER A 129 -1.87 5.70 17.29
N ASP A 130 -2.72 6.57 16.71
CA ASP A 130 -3.99 6.14 16.11
C ASP A 130 -3.78 5.28 14.84
N LEU A 131 -2.64 5.47 14.17
CA LEU A 131 -2.27 4.74 12.96
C LEU A 131 -1.55 3.43 13.30
N LEU A 132 -0.69 3.43 14.32
CA LEU A 132 0.22 2.31 14.58
C LEU A 132 -0.22 1.39 15.73
N LEU A 133 -1.10 1.84 16.61
CA LEU A 133 -1.53 1.07 17.77
C LEU A 133 -3.05 0.92 17.79
N PRO A 134 -3.58 -0.31 17.94
CA PRO A 134 -5.00 -0.49 18.14
C PRO A 134 -5.40 0.10 19.50
N LYS A 135 -6.40 0.99 19.51
CA LYS A 135 -7.01 1.45 20.76
C LYS A 135 -7.94 0.37 21.27
N ILE A 136 -7.51 -0.34 22.30
CA ILE A 136 -8.40 -1.20 23.08
C ILE A 136 -9.20 -0.25 23.98
N ASN A 137 -10.39 0.16 23.55
CA ASN A 137 -11.38 0.66 24.49
C ASN A 137 -11.77 -0.55 25.36
N ARG A 138 -11.17 -0.65 26.55
CA ARG A 138 -11.70 -1.50 27.62
C ARG A 138 -12.94 -0.79 28.14
N GLU A 139 -14.06 -0.98 27.46
CA GLU A 139 -15.36 -0.83 28.12
C GLU A 139 -15.52 -2.10 28.96
N VAL A 140 -15.21 -1.96 30.25
CA VAL A 140 -15.67 -2.85 31.33
C VAL A 140 -16.99 -2.28 31.81
#